data_AF-A0A373P4Q8-F1
#
_entry.id   AF-A0A373P4Q8-F1
#
_cell.length_a   1.000
_cell.length_b   1.000
_cell.length_c   1.000
_cell.angle_alpha   90.00
_cell.angle_beta   90.00
_cell.angle_gamma   90.00
#
_symmetry.space_group_name_H-M   'P 1'
#
loop_
_entity.id
_entity.type
_entity.pdbx_description
1 polymer ?
#
loop_
_entity_poly.entity_id
_entity_poly.type
_entity_poly.pdbx_seq_one_letter_code
_entity_poly.pdbx_strand_id
1 'polypeptide(L)'
;MTSKEYWKKRETEHARQNKMSEQVYAEEIRKTYAYMADQIQKEIDGFYTKYATKEGISLAEAKRRVSKLDIEEYGRKAAKYVKEKDFSDQANEEMRLYNATMKINRLELLKANIGLEMVSGFDELQKYFDKTLTQQTIEEFRRQAGILGNSVQENGKMARAIVDASFHNATYSDRIWMYQDMLKAELDKLLKTGLIQGKNPRELAVHLQKRFGASREDAERLMVTELARVQTEAQKQSYIRNGFEEYTYVACGNADVCERCQALDGKHFRVQDMMPGTNAPPMHPRCHCSTAAYEDSTEYEKWLEFLEQGGTTEEWEASKNRKARYKDNEGIFQTLDGRSKGRDVIKPRNIMKEMKKSSIGTEMLEYLQENDIQIKVWYGVDVDEGLDGLFEDGEINIYADNTKTVRETAITVIHEATHAKINKPNTKNQELQCYMNEYRHQNIELTEKVVQDIINHINDKYPNLKWE
;
A
#
# COMPACT_ATOMS: atom_id res chain seq x y z
N MET A 1 4.03 -0.42 -22.61
CA MET A 1 2.91 0.48 -22.26
C MET A 1 3.50 1.66 -21.51
N THR A 2 3.02 2.89 -21.66
CA THR A 2 3.52 4.04 -20.88
C THR A 2 3.07 3.94 -19.42
N SER A 3 3.82 4.52 -18.46
CA SER A 3 3.38 4.65 -17.06
C SER A 3 1.96 5.20 -16.91
N LYS A 4 1.60 6.20 -17.72
CA LYS A 4 0.25 6.76 -17.77
C LYS A 4 -0.81 5.73 -18.12
N GLU A 5 -0.56 4.90 -19.14
CA GLU A 5 -1.49 3.85 -19.57
C GLU A 5 -1.63 2.74 -18.51
N TYR A 6 -0.52 2.37 -17.86
CA TYR A 6 -0.51 1.40 -16.75
C TYR A 6 -1.47 1.80 -15.64
N TRP A 7 -1.27 3.00 -15.10
CA TRP A 7 -2.05 3.48 -13.97
C TRP A 7 -3.49 3.76 -14.37
N LYS A 8 -3.72 4.32 -15.56
CA LYS A 8 -5.08 4.54 -16.06
C LYS A 8 -5.85 3.24 -16.15
N LYS A 9 -5.27 2.17 -16.71
CA LYS A 9 -5.91 0.85 -16.80
C LYS A 9 -6.20 0.28 -15.41
N ARG A 10 -5.22 0.31 -14.51
CA ARG A 10 -5.33 -0.24 -13.14
C ARG A 10 -6.40 0.49 -12.32
N GLU A 11 -6.35 1.81 -12.28
CA GLU A 11 -7.29 2.60 -11.49
C GLU A 11 -8.70 2.63 -12.12
N THR A 12 -8.81 2.48 -13.45
CA THR A 12 -10.14 2.31 -14.09
C THR A 12 -10.79 0.99 -13.67
N GLU A 13 -10.04 -0.11 -13.61
CA GLU A 13 -10.60 -1.40 -13.14
C GLU A 13 -10.96 -1.33 -11.65
N HIS A 14 -10.12 -0.68 -10.84
CA HIS A 14 -10.43 -0.47 -9.43
C HIS A 14 -11.70 0.38 -9.22
N ALA A 15 -11.83 1.50 -9.96
CA ALA A 15 -13.03 2.33 -9.93
C ALA A 15 -14.29 1.55 -10.36
N ARG A 16 -14.17 0.63 -11.33
CA ARG A 16 -15.27 -0.25 -11.74
C ARG A 16 -15.71 -1.17 -10.61
N GLN A 17 -14.76 -1.75 -9.87
CA GLN A 17 -15.05 -2.61 -8.71
C GLN A 17 -15.69 -1.80 -7.56
N ASN A 18 -15.16 -0.62 -7.27
CA ASN A 18 -15.72 0.28 -6.26
C ASN A 18 -17.16 0.65 -6.58
N LYS A 19 -17.46 0.99 -7.84
CA LYS A 19 -18.82 1.30 -8.28
C LYS A 19 -19.80 0.14 -8.09
N MET A 20 -19.35 -1.11 -8.23
CA MET A 20 -20.19 -2.28 -7.93
C MET A 20 -20.44 -2.42 -6.42
N SER A 21 -19.40 -2.26 -5.59
CA SER A 21 -19.52 -2.28 -4.13
C SER A 21 -20.41 -1.16 -3.59
N GLU A 22 -20.33 0.03 -4.19
CA GLU A 22 -21.17 1.18 -3.84
C GLU A 22 -22.66 0.92 -4.01
N GLN A 23 -23.07 0.07 -4.97
CA GLN A 23 -24.48 -0.33 -5.10
C GLN A 23 -24.95 -1.12 -3.89
N VAL A 24 -24.10 -1.99 -3.35
CA VAL A 24 -24.38 -2.74 -2.11
C VAL A 24 -24.50 -1.77 -0.94
N TYR A 25 -23.62 -0.77 -0.87
CA TYR A 25 -23.66 0.23 0.20
C TYR A 25 -24.90 1.11 0.14
N ALA A 26 -25.27 1.56 -1.07
CA ALA A 26 -26.48 2.32 -1.29
C ALA A 26 -27.74 1.51 -0.94
N GLU A 27 -27.75 0.20 -1.22
CA GLU A 27 -28.88 -0.67 -0.88
C GLU A 27 -29.07 -0.81 0.64
N GLU A 28 -28.00 -0.91 1.41
CA GLU A 28 -28.11 -0.96 2.87
C GLU A 28 -28.61 0.37 3.45
N ILE A 29 -28.11 1.50 2.92
CA ILE A 29 -28.62 2.84 3.27
C ILE A 29 -30.12 2.95 2.95
N ARG A 30 -30.55 2.49 1.77
CA ARG A 30 -31.97 2.46 1.36
C ARG A 30 -32.83 1.69 2.34
N LYS A 31 -32.38 0.52 2.79
CA LYS A 31 -33.11 -0.30 3.76
C LYS A 31 -33.27 0.41 5.09
N THR A 32 -32.21 1.02 5.63
CA THR A 32 -32.29 1.76 6.89
C THR A 32 -33.26 2.94 6.77
N TYR A 33 -33.21 3.70 5.67
CA TYR A 33 -34.15 4.80 5.42
C TYR A 33 -35.60 4.32 5.22
N ALA A 34 -35.81 3.21 4.50
CA ALA A 34 -37.13 2.62 4.30
C ALA A 34 -37.72 2.14 5.63
N TYR A 35 -36.93 1.46 6.45
CA TYR A 35 -37.33 1.02 7.77
C TYR A 35 -37.71 2.19 8.68
N MET A 36 -36.87 3.23 8.74
CA MET A 36 -37.17 4.47 9.48
C MET A 36 -38.49 5.10 9.01
N ALA A 37 -38.66 5.25 7.69
CA ALA A 37 -39.87 5.83 7.12
C ALA A 37 -41.12 5.02 7.49
N ASP A 38 -41.05 3.70 7.44
CA ASP A 38 -42.15 2.80 7.80
C ASP A 38 -42.50 2.89 9.29
N GLN A 39 -41.51 2.93 10.19
CA GLN A 39 -41.80 3.08 11.62
C GLN A 39 -42.39 4.45 11.93
N ILE A 40 -41.87 5.52 11.33
CA ILE A 40 -42.38 6.87 11.52
C ILE A 40 -43.80 7.00 10.97
N GLN A 41 -44.08 6.40 9.81
CA GLN A 41 -45.44 6.37 9.27
C GLN A 41 -46.39 5.62 10.21
N LYS A 42 -45.98 4.50 10.82
CA LYS A 42 -46.78 3.79 11.83
C LYS A 42 -47.07 4.65 13.05
N GLU A 43 -46.10 5.43 13.53
CA GLU A 43 -46.31 6.37 14.65
C GLU A 43 -47.34 7.45 14.30
N ILE A 44 -47.24 8.00 13.08
CA ILE A 44 -48.19 9.00 12.57
C ILE A 44 -49.58 8.37 12.42
N ASP A 45 -49.70 7.21 11.77
CA ASP A 45 -50.99 6.53 11.55
C ASP A 45 -51.64 6.09 12.86
N GLY A 46 -50.84 5.61 13.82
CA GLY A 46 -51.29 5.30 15.17
C GLY A 46 -51.83 6.53 15.88
N PHE A 47 -51.18 7.69 15.71
CA PHE A 47 -51.65 8.96 16.24
C PHE A 47 -53.00 9.39 15.63
N TYR A 48 -53.16 9.28 14.31
CA TYR A 48 -54.45 9.52 13.64
C TYR A 48 -55.51 8.54 14.10
N THR A 49 -55.20 7.26 14.24
CA THR A 49 -56.16 6.24 14.70
C THR A 49 -56.66 6.54 16.12
N LYS A 50 -55.76 6.98 17.01
CA LYS A 50 -56.10 7.27 18.42
C LYS A 50 -56.88 8.58 18.59
N TYR A 51 -56.61 9.61 17.77
CA TYR A 51 -57.05 10.98 18.07
C TYR A 51 -57.79 11.71 16.93
N ALA A 52 -57.87 11.14 15.72
CA ALA A 52 -58.57 11.79 14.61
C ALA A 52 -60.09 11.63 14.70
N THR A 53 -60.80 12.63 14.22
CA THR A 53 -62.25 12.64 14.00
C THR A 53 -62.57 12.56 12.50
N LYS A 54 -63.85 12.67 12.11
CA LYS A 54 -64.24 12.73 10.68
C LYS A 54 -63.56 13.87 9.91
N GLU A 55 -63.24 14.98 10.60
CA GLU A 55 -62.56 16.16 10.05
C GLU A 55 -61.03 16.12 10.25
N GLY A 56 -60.47 14.97 10.67
CA GLY A 56 -59.06 14.84 11.03
C GLY A 56 -58.75 15.18 12.49
N ILE A 57 -57.50 15.55 12.79
CA ILE A 57 -57.05 15.94 14.14
C ILE A 57 -57.11 17.46 14.26
N SER A 58 -57.82 17.98 15.28
CA SER A 58 -57.81 19.41 15.56
C SER A 58 -56.54 19.84 16.30
N LEU A 59 -56.12 21.10 16.12
CA LEU A 59 -54.99 21.67 16.86
C LEU A 59 -55.19 21.60 18.38
N ALA A 60 -56.42 21.79 18.86
CA ALA A 60 -56.76 21.66 20.27
C ALA A 60 -56.53 20.23 20.78
N GLU A 61 -56.88 19.23 19.98
CA GLU A 61 -56.69 17.82 20.35
C GLU A 61 -55.21 17.42 20.34
N ALA A 62 -54.43 17.91 19.37
CA ALA A 62 -52.98 17.67 19.30
C ALA A 62 -52.22 18.35 20.46
N LYS A 63 -52.69 19.52 20.95
CA LYS A 63 -52.10 20.25 22.08
C LYS A 63 -52.65 19.81 23.45
N ARG A 64 -53.58 18.86 23.49
CA ARG A 64 -54.09 18.32 24.76
C ARG A 64 -52.96 17.65 25.54
N ARG A 65 -53.03 17.76 26.87
CA ARG A 65 -52.10 17.10 27.78
C ARG A 65 -52.07 15.60 27.50
N VAL A 66 -50.86 15.05 27.43
CA VAL A 66 -50.65 13.62 27.22
C VAL A 66 -51.18 12.80 28.40
N SER A 67 -51.73 11.61 28.15
CA SER A 67 -52.21 10.76 29.23
C SER A 67 -51.05 10.01 29.91
N LYS A 68 -51.26 9.58 31.16
CA LYS A 68 -50.27 8.75 31.87
C LYS A 68 -49.99 7.44 31.13
N LEU A 69 -51.02 6.82 30.56
CA LEU A 69 -50.89 5.57 29.80
C LEU A 69 -50.03 5.75 28.54
N ASP A 70 -50.20 6.85 27.80
CA ASP A 70 -49.39 7.13 26.61
C ASP A 70 -47.91 7.37 26.97
N ILE A 71 -47.64 8.03 28.11
CA ILE A 71 -46.27 8.21 28.64
C ILE A 71 -45.65 6.85 29.01
N GLU A 72 -46.41 5.97 29.65
CA GLU A 72 -45.95 4.62 30.02
C GLU A 72 -45.73 3.72 28.79
N GLU A 73 -46.54 3.87 27.74
CA GLU A 73 -46.34 3.20 26.44
C GLU A 73 -45.03 3.62 25.78
N TYR A 74 -44.78 4.93 25.69
CA TYR A 74 -43.50 5.46 25.21
C TYR A 74 -42.33 4.96 26.05
N GLY A 75 -42.46 4.99 27.38
CA GLY A 75 -41.42 4.51 28.29
C GLY A 75 -41.05 3.05 28.07
N ARG A 76 -42.04 2.18 27.83
CA ARG A 76 -41.80 0.76 27.48
C ARG A 76 -41.08 0.62 26.14
N LYS A 77 -41.47 1.41 25.13
CA LYS A 77 -40.83 1.42 23.81
C LYS A 77 -39.37 1.87 23.90
N ALA A 78 -39.11 3.01 24.55
CA ALA A 78 -37.75 3.54 24.74
C ALA A 78 -36.87 2.55 25.53
N ALA A 79 -37.39 1.93 26.59
CA ALA A 79 -36.67 0.92 27.36
C ALA A 79 -36.34 -0.33 26.52
N LYS A 80 -37.23 -0.73 25.60
CA LYS A 80 -36.96 -1.81 24.65
C LYS A 80 -35.81 -1.44 23.71
N TYR A 81 -35.80 -0.24 23.16
CA TYR A 81 -34.73 0.24 22.26
C TYR A 81 -33.38 0.25 22.97
N VAL A 82 -33.31 0.84 24.17
CA VAL A 82 -32.08 0.87 24.98
C VAL A 82 -31.58 -0.54 25.33
N LYS A 83 -32.49 -1.51 25.52
CA LYS A 83 -32.12 -2.90 25.83
C LYS A 83 -31.64 -3.68 24.59
N GLU A 84 -32.27 -3.46 23.45
CA GLU A 84 -32.04 -4.23 22.22
C GLU A 84 -30.95 -3.62 21.32
N LYS A 85 -30.64 -2.33 21.50
CA LYS A 85 -29.68 -1.58 20.70
C LYS A 85 -28.51 -1.12 21.55
N ASP A 86 -27.32 -1.28 21.01
CA ASP A 86 -26.07 -0.79 21.60
C ASP A 86 -25.82 0.66 21.18
N PHE A 87 -26.60 1.64 21.66
CA PHE A 87 -26.53 3.03 21.18
C PHE A 87 -25.18 3.71 21.45
N SER A 88 -24.70 4.48 20.46
CA SER A 88 -23.55 5.37 20.67
C SER A 88 -23.84 6.47 21.70
N ASP A 89 -22.80 7.07 22.27
CA ASP A 89 -22.92 8.19 23.20
C ASP A 89 -23.70 9.36 22.59
N GLN A 90 -23.48 9.63 21.29
CA GLN A 90 -24.21 10.65 20.55
C GLN A 90 -25.70 10.31 20.40
N ALA A 91 -26.03 9.06 20.09
CA ALA A 91 -27.42 8.60 20.05
C ALA A 91 -28.11 8.72 21.42
N ASN A 92 -27.40 8.39 22.50
CA ASN A 92 -27.91 8.55 23.86
C ASN A 92 -28.20 10.02 24.21
N GLU A 93 -27.34 10.95 23.79
CA GLU A 93 -27.57 12.38 24.00
C GLU A 93 -28.76 12.91 23.19
N GLU A 94 -28.86 12.52 21.91
CA GLU A 94 -30.01 12.86 21.07
C GLU A 94 -31.34 12.36 21.66
N MET A 95 -31.36 11.13 22.20
CA MET A 95 -32.55 10.59 22.89
C MET A 95 -32.96 11.42 24.11
N ARG A 96 -32.02 11.99 24.86
CA ARG A 96 -32.34 12.84 26.03
C ARG A 96 -33.13 14.08 25.63
N LEU A 97 -32.79 14.68 24.49
CA LEU A 97 -33.50 15.87 23.99
C LEU A 97 -34.98 15.57 23.71
N TYR A 98 -35.29 14.40 23.13
CA TYR A 98 -36.68 13.99 22.88
C TYR A 98 -37.45 13.68 24.18
N ASN A 99 -36.77 13.10 25.17
CA ASN A 99 -37.38 12.77 26.46
C ASN A 99 -37.77 14.02 27.28
N ALA A 100 -37.13 15.16 27.03
CA ALA A 100 -37.35 16.39 27.81
C ALA A 100 -38.74 17.01 27.60
N THR A 101 -39.28 16.96 26.38
CA THR A 101 -40.52 17.68 26.02
C THR A 101 -41.74 16.78 25.86
N MET A 102 -41.57 15.45 25.83
CA MET A 102 -42.64 14.50 25.51
C MET A 102 -43.85 14.54 26.46
N LYS A 103 -43.66 14.99 27.71
CA LYS A 103 -44.73 15.08 28.73
C LYS A 103 -45.63 16.30 28.57
N ILE A 104 -45.33 17.21 27.64
CA ILE A 104 -46.03 18.49 27.51
C ILE A 104 -47.42 18.28 26.90
N ASN A 105 -47.46 17.73 25.69
CA ASN A 105 -48.70 17.50 24.95
C ASN A 105 -48.55 16.33 23.97
N ARG A 106 -49.66 15.88 23.40
CA ARG A 106 -49.71 14.73 22.50
C ARG A 106 -48.85 14.91 21.24
N LEU A 107 -48.77 16.11 20.68
CA LEU A 107 -47.88 16.40 19.55
C LEU A 107 -46.40 16.23 19.93
N GLU A 108 -45.98 16.71 21.11
CA GLU A 108 -44.61 16.51 21.58
C GLU A 108 -44.32 15.03 21.87
N LEU A 109 -45.29 14.25 22.34
CA LEU A 109 -45.15 12.80 22.47
C LEU A 109 -44.98 12.11 21.10
N LEU A 110 -45.77 12.50 20.08
CA LEU A 110 -45.59 11.97 18.72
C LEU A 110 -44.19 12.28 18.19
N LYS A 111 -43.72 13.51 18.36
CA LYS A 111 -42.36 13.89 17.96
C LYS A 111 -41.28 13.09 18.69
N ALA A 112 -41.49 12.78 19.97
CA ALA A 112 -40.57 11.94 20.73
C ALA A 112 -40.55 10.49 20.21
N ASN A 113 -41.71 9.90 19.88
CA ASN A 113 -41.79 8.59 19.23
C ASN A 113 -41.05 8.57 17.89
N ILE A 114 -41.25 9.60 17.06
CA ILE A 114 -40.56 9.76 15.78
C ILE A 114 -39.06 9.95 16.00
N GLY A 115 -38.68 10.78 16.97
CA GLY A 115 -37.31 11.02 17.36
C GLY A 115 -36.56 9.76 17.75
N LEU A 116 -37.22 8.84 18.46
CA LEU A 116 -36.66 7.54 18.80
C LEU A 116 -36.32 6.70 17.55
N GLU A 117 -37.20 6.67 16.56
CA GLU A 117 -36.94 5.96 15.29
C GLU A 117 -35.80 6.61 14.50
N MET A 118 -35.77 7.94 14.46
CA MET A 118 -34.71 8.68 13.81
C MET A 118 -33.35 8.40 14.46
N VAL A 119 -33.25 8.56 15.78
CA VAL A 119 -31.99 8.31 16.49
C VAL A 119 -31.51 6.89 16.27
N SER A 120 -32.42 5.91 16.31
CA SER A 120 -32.05 4.52 16.04
C SER A 120 -31.51 4.30 14.64
N GLY A 121 -32.17 4.83 13.61
CA GLY A 121 -31.70 4.61 12.24
C GLY A 121 -30.46 5.45 11.88
N PHE A 122 -30.29 6.64 12.43
CA PHE A 122 -29.08 7.45 12.22
C PHE A 122 -27.86 6.89 12.98
N ASP A 123 -28.05 6.28 14.15
CA ASP A 123 -27.01 5.51 14.85
C ASP A 123 -26.58 4.26 14.04
N GLU A 124 -27.54 3.55 13.42
CA GLU A 124 -27.26 2.45 12.51
C GLU A 124 -26.49 2.91 11.26
N LEU A 125 -26.89 4.03 10.65
CA LEU A 125 -26.17 4.63 9.53
C LEU A 125 -24.74 5.00 9.94
N GLN A 126 -24.54 5.67 11.09
CA GLN A 126 -23.21 6.03 11.57
C GLN A 126 -22.31 4.81 11.70
N LYS A 127 -22.78 3.75 12.37
CA LYS A 127 -22.00 2.50 12.53
C LYS A 127 -21.71 1.82 11.20
N TYR A 128 -22.68 1.86 10.28
CA TYR A 128 -22.51 1.31 8.95
C TYR A 128 -21.43 2.04 8.16
N PHE A 129 -21.42 3.37 8.22
CA PHE A 129 -20.37 4.21 7.65
C PHE A 129 -19.02 3.92 8.30
N ASP A 130 -18.93 3.94 9.63
CA ASP A 130 -17.70 3.65 10.37
C ASP A 130 -17.04 2.35 9.90
N LYS A 131 -17.83 1.27 9.92
CA LYS A 131 -17.39 -0.06 9.52
C LYS A 131 -16.93 -0.09 8.06
N THR A 132 -17.73 0.49 7.17
CA THR A 132 -17.50 0.45 5.72
C THR A 132 -16.26 1.25 5.34
N LEU A 133 -16.15 2.50 5.83
CA LEU A 133 -15.00 3.37 5.57
C LEU A 133 -13.71 2.79 6.17
N THR A 134 -13.77 2.25 7.39
CA THR A 134 -12.61 1.59 8.02
C THR A 134 -12.14 0.39 7.20
N GLN A 135 -13.07 -0.49 6.79
CA GLN A 135 -12.74 -1.67 6.00
C GLN A 135 -12.12 -1.28 4.64
N GLN A 136 -12.71 -0.32 3.94
CA GLN A 136 -12.23 0.14 2.64
C GLN A 136 -10.85 0.83 2.74
N THR A 137 -10.59 1.55 3.83
CA THR A 137 -9.26 2.12 4.10
C THR A 137 -8.20 1.02 4.28
N ILE A 138 -8.53 -0.05 5.01
CA ILE A 138 -7.63 -1.19 5.22
C ILE A 138 -7.39 -1.95 3.91
N GLU A 139 -8.43 -2.14 3.11
CA GLU A 139 -8.32 -2.78 1.80
C GLU A 139 -7.46 -1.97 0.83
N GLU A 140 -7.60 -0.64 0.80
CA GLU A 140 -6.76 0.22 -0.02
C GLU A 140 -5.29 0.16 0.43
N PHE A 141 -5.01 0.13 1.74
CA PHE A 141 -3.65 -0.09 2.22
C PHE A 141 -3.07 -1.43 1.78
N ARG A 142 -3.85 -2.51 1.81
CA ARG A 142 -3.41 -3.83 1.33
C ARG A 142 -3.17 -3.81 -0.17
N ARG A 143 -4.04 -3.15 -0.94
CA ARG A 143 -3.89 -2.98 -2.39
C ARG A 143 -2.60 -2.23 -2.70
N GLN A 144 -2.37 -1.09 -2.07
CA GLN A 144 -1.16 -0.30 -2.26
C GLN A 144 0.10 -1.04 -1.82
N ALA A 145 0.07 -1.79 -0.71
CA ALA A 145 1.19 -2.63 -0.31
C ALA A 145 1.51 -3.71 -1.36
N GLY A 146 0.48 -4.36 -1.93
CA GLY A 146 0.65 -5.34 -3.01
C GLY A 146 1.18 -4.75 -4.31
N ILE A 147 0.98 -3.44 -4.54
CA ILE A 147 1.51 -2.75 -5.73
C ILE A 147 2.90 -2.17 -5.45
N LEU A 148 3.11 -1.49 -4.32
CA LEU A 148 4.33 -0.71 -4.02
C LEU A 148 5.36 -1.48 -3.19
N GLY A 149 5.05 -2.68 -2.68
CA GLY A 149 6.00 -3.57 -2.02
C GLY A 149 6.18 -3.37 -0.51
N ASN A 150 5.96 -2.18 0.04
CA ASN A 150 6.03 -2.00 1.50
C ASN A 150 4.75 -2.47 2.20
N SER A 151 4.84 -3.59 2.93
CA SER A 151 3.77 -4.08 3.81
C SER A 151 3.70 -3.30 5.14
N VAL A 152 2.50 -3.15 5.69
CA VAL A 152 2.28 -2.51 7.00
C VAL A 152 1.71 -3.52 7.99
N GLN A 153 2.44 -3.76 9.08
CA GLN A 153 1.88 -4.33 10.31
C GLN A 153 1.15 -3.19 11.05
N GLU A 154 -0.16 -3.35 11.29
CA GLU A 154 -1.05 -2.44 12.06
C GLU A 154 -1.79 -1.29 11.33
N ASN A 155 -2.53 -1.59 10.24
CA ASN A 155 -3.41 -0.59 9.60
C ASN A 155 -4.63 -0.14 10.43
N GLY A 156 -5.00 -0.82 11.52
CA GLY A 156 -6.26 -0.57 12.22
C GLY A 156 -6.36 0.82 12.88
N LYS A 157 -5.31 1.26 13.59
CA LYS A 157 -5.28 2.59 14.23
C LYS A 157 -5.21 3.71 13.19
N MET A 158 -4.39 3.51 12.16
CA MET A 158 -4.23 4.48 11.07
C MET A 158 -5.51 4.61 10.24
N ALA A 159 -6.19 3.50 9.96
CA ALA A 159 -7.47 3.52 9.26
C ALA A 159 -8.51 4.34 10.03
N ARG A 160 -8.62 4.14 11.36
CA ARG A 160 -9.51 4.97 12.20
C ARG A 160 -9.15 6.45 12.15
N ALA A 161 -7.87 6.79 12.29
CA ALA A 161 -7.44 8.18 12.22
C ALA A 161 -7.80 8.85 10.87
N ILE A 162 -7.75 8.10 9.76
CA ILE A 162 -8.15 8.59 8.43
C ILE A 162 -9.67 8.75 8.34
N VAL A 163 -10.43 7.78 8.83
CA VAL A 163 -11.90 7.79 8.81
C VAL A 163 -12.44 8.94 9.65
N ASP A 164 -11.91 9.14 10.85
CA ASP A 164 -12.33 10.19 11.79
C ASP A 164 -11.77 11.58 11.45
N ALA A 165 -10.92 11.70 10.43
CA ALA A 165 -10.34 12.98 10.03
C ALA A 165 -11.41 13.94 9.49
N SER A 166 -11.25 15.21 9.82
CA SER A 166 -12.11 16.29 9.30
C SER A 166 -11.87 16.51 7.81
N PHE A 167 -12.97 16.65 7.06
CA PHE A 167 -12.98 17.07 5.67
C PHE A 167 -13.90 18.27 5.54
N HIS A 168 -13.45 19.39 4.96
CA HIS A 168 -14.22 20.64 4.93
C HIS A 168 -14.82 21.02 6.31
N ASN A 169 -14.01 20.93 7.37
CA ASN A 169 -14.35 21.28 8.76
C ASN A 169 -15.43 20.40 9.44
N ALA A 170 -15.72 19.21 8.90
CA ALA A 170 -16.63 18.25 9.53
C ALA A 170 -16.16 16.81 9.29
N THR A 171 -16.44 15.91 10.23
CA THR A 171 -16.27 14.46 10.03
C THR A 171 -17.44 13.88 9.21
N TYR A 172 -17.38 12.60 8.86
CA TYR A 172 -18.54 11.93 8.25
C TYR A 172 -19.69 11.80 9.26
N SER A 173 -19.38 11.52 10.53
CA SER A 173 -20.35 11.40 11.62
C SER A 173 -21.11 12.72 11.82
N ASP A 174 -20.41 13.85 11.90
CA ASP A 174 -21.04 15.18 12.03
C ASP A 174 -22.09 15.42 10.94
N ARG A 175 -21.80 14.99 9.70
CA ARG A 175 -22.73 15.14 8.57
C ARG A 175 -23.94 14.20 8.66
N ILE A 176 -23.77 12.98 9.16
CA ILE A 176 -24.88 12.05 9.40
C ILE A 176 -25.86 12.67 10.40
N TRP A 177 -25.37 13.20 11.51
CA TRP A 177 -26.24 13.83 12.52
C TRP A 177 -26.81 15.17 12.05
N MET A 178 -26.06 15.95 11.27
CA MET A 178 -26.63 17.13 10.59
C MET A 178 -27.82 16.75 9.70
N TYR A 179 -27.74 15.65 8.94
CA TYR A 179 -28.87 15.16 8.15
C TYR A 179 -30.06 14.74 9.02
N GLN A 180 -29.81 14.15 10.19
CA GLN A 180 -30.87 13.88 11.17
C GLN A 180 -31.58 15.18 11.57
N ASP A 181 -30.83 16.21 11.94
CA ASP A 181 -31.40 17.50 12.38
C ASP A 181 -32.19 18.19 11.28
N MET A 182 -31.67 18.16 10.05
CA MET A 182 -32.38 18.67 8.87
C MET A 182 -33.66 17.90 8.59
N LEU A 183 -33.65 16.58 8.74
CA LEU A 183 -34.84 15.75 8.56
C LEU A 183 -35.85 16.05 9.67
N LYS A 184 -35.40 16.12 10.93
CA LYS A 184 -36.21 16.41 12.11
C LYS A 184 -36.93 17.74 12.00
N ALA A 185 -36.22 18.79 11.59
CA ALA A 185 -36.80 20.11 11.39
C ALA A 185 -37.90 20.11 10.32
N GLU A 186 -37.70 19.35 9.24
CA GLU A 186 -38.72 19.21 8.20
C GLU A 186 -39.91 18.37 8.63
N LEU A 187 -39.68 17.30 9.40
CA LEU A 187 -40.77 16.53 10.01
C LEU A 187 -41.57 17.37 10.99
N ASP A 188 -40.93 18.18 11.85
CA ASP A 188 -41.63 19.09 12.75
C ASP A 188 -42.54 20.06 11.98
N LYS A 189 -42.04 20.63 10.86
CA LYS A 189 -42.84 21.49 9.99
C LYS A 189 -44.00 20.73 9.33
N LEU A 190 -43.75 19.52 8.83
CA LEU A 190 -44.77 18.68 8.18
C LEU A 190 -45.86 18.25 9.18
N LEU A 191 -45.50 17.82 10.38
CA LEU A 191 -46.43 17.44 11.44
C LEU A 191 -47.27 18.64 11.88
N LYS A 192 -46.64 19.80 12.12
CA LYS A 192 -47.36 21.04 12.44
C LYS A 192 -48.32 21.41 11.31
N THR A 193 -47.87 21.42 10.06
CA THR A 193 -48.71 21.82 8.93
C THR A 193 -49.85 20.83 8.70
N GLY A 194 -49.56 19.52 8.71
CA GLY A 194 -50.54 18.46 8.49
C GLY A 194 -51.60 18.41 9.59
N LEU A 195 -51.18 18.49 10.86
CA LEU A 195 -52.10 18.43 12.00
C LEU A 195 -52.84 19.76 12.25
N ILE A 196 -52.21 20.92 12.04
CA ILE A 196 -52.87 22.23 12.24
C ILE A 196 -53.89 22.51 11.15
N GLN A 197 -53.60 22.11 9.90
CA GLN A 197 -54.48 22.39 8.76
C GLN A 197 -55.51 21.28 8.49
N GLY A 198 -55.56 20.24 9.33
CA GLY A 198 -56.49 19.12 9.17
C GLY A 198 -56.28 18.33 7.88
N LYS A 199 -55.04 18.25 7.38
CA LYS A 199 -54.74 17.55 6.13
C LYS A 199 -54.96 16.05 6.28
N ASN A 200 -55.31 15.41 5.16
CA ASN A 200 -55.47 13.97 5.11
C ASN A 200 -54.13 13.25 5.41
N PRO A 201 -54.12 12.20 6.25
CA PRO A 201 -52.92 11.40 6.53
C PRO A 201 -52.16 10.92 5.28
N ARG A 202 -52.89 10.62 4.21
CA ARG A 202 -52.31 10.17 2.92
C ARG A 202 -51.48 11.27 2.25
N GLU A 203 -51.89 12.53 2.36
CA GLU A 203 -51.09 13.64 1.83
C GLU A 203 -49.81 13.83 2.63
N LEU A 204 -49.89 13.71 3.95
CA LEU A 204 -48.73 13.76 4.83
C LEU A 204 -47.73 12.64 4.53
N ALA A 205 -48.23 11.42 4.26
CA ALA A 205 -47.40 10.27 3.88
C ALA A 205 -46.61 10.50 2.58
N VAL A 206 -47.22 11.11 1.56
CA VAL A 206 -46.52 11.45 0.30
C VAL A 206 -45.39 12.46 0.55
N HIS A 207 -45.65 13.50 1.35
CA HIS A 207 -44.62 14.47 1.70
C HIS A 207 -43.49 13.86 2.54
N LEU A 208 -43.84 12.97 3.48
CA LEU A 208 -42.91 12.21 4.30
C LEU A 208 -41.96 11.40 3.41
N GLN A 209 -42.50 10.57 2.51
CA GLN A 209 -41.70 9.76 1.58
C GLN A 209 -40.76 10.61 0.74
N LYS A 210 -41.23 11.75 0.22
CA LYS A 210 -40.38 12.66 -0.56
C LYS A 210 -39.20 13.19 0.26
N ARG A 211 -39.43 13.55 1.53
CA ARG A 211 -38.37 14.06 2.39
C ARG A 211 -37.38 12.96 2.80
N PHE A 212 -37.86 11.78 3.15
CA PHE A 212 -36.99 10.61 3.38
C PHE A 212 -36.16 10.28 2.13
N GLY A 213 -36.75 10.37 0.94
CA GLY A 213 -36.04 10.20 -0.33
C GLY A 213 -34.88 11.18 -0.52
N ALA A 214 -35.07 12.47 -0.18
CA ALA A 214 -34.00 13.47 -0.27
C ALA A 214 -32.86 13.20 0.74
N SER A 215 -33.21 12.95 2.01
CA SER A 215 -32.22 12.62 3.06
C SER A 215 -31.42 11.36 2.72
N ARG A 216 -32.08 10.37 2.13
CA ARG A 216 -31.44 9.15 1.62
C ARG A 216 -30.43 9.43 0.52
N GLU A 217 -30.80 10.23 -0.49
CA GLU A 217 -29.87 10.63 -1.56
C GLU A 217 -28.66 11.41 -1.02
N ASP A 218 -28.87 12.23 0.02
CA ASP A 218 -27.80 12.95 0.70
C ASP A 218 -26.83 12.00 1.43
N ALA A 219 -27.34 10.94 2.06
CA ALA A 219 -26.54 9.90 2.69
C ALA A 219 -25.79 9.03 1.65
N GLU A 220 -26.44 8.60 0.56
CA GLU A 220 -25.79 7.85 -0.52
C GLU A 220 -24.64 8.68 -1.14
N ARG A 221 -24.87 9.98 -1.38
CA ARG A 221 -23.84 10.89 -1.87
C ARG A 221 -22.68 11.06 -0.88
N LEU A 222 -22.98 11.13 0.42
CA LEU A 222 -21.96 11.23 1.46
C LEU A 222 -21.08 9.98 1.48
N MET A 223 -21.66 8.78 1.43
CA MET A 223 -20.92 7.52 1.44
C MET A 223 -19.88 7.47 0.32
N VAL A 224 -20.30 7.77 -0.92
CA VAL A 224 -19.39 7.75 -2.09
C VAL A 224 -18.26 8.78 -1.92
N THR A 225 -18.58 9.96 -1.40
CA THR A 225 -17.59 11.03 -1.21
C THR A 225 -16.56 10.64 -0.13
N GLU A 226 -17.01 10.08 0.99
CA GLU A 226 -16.13 9.65 2.06
C GLU A 226 -15.29 8.44 1.65
N LEU A 227 -15.81 7.51 0.86
CA LEU A 227 -15.06 6.39 0.29
C LEU A 227 -13.87 6.87 -0.55
N ALA A 228 -14.13 7.77 -1.50
CA ALA A 228 -13.08 8.35 -2.32
C ALA A 228 -12.05 9.11 -1.47
N ARG A 229 -12.48 9.80 -0.41
CA ARG A 229 -11.59 10.53 0.50
C ARG A 229 -10.66 9.59 1.26
N VAL A 230 -11.20 8.55 1.91
CA VAL A 230 -10.39 7.65 2.74
C VAL A 230 -9.44 6.80 1.88
N GLN A 231 -9.86 6.43 0.67
CA GLN A 231 -8.99 5.74 -0.30
C GLN A 231 -7.85 6.66 -0.76
N THR A 232 -8.15 7.90 -1.11
CA THR A 232 -7.12 8.88 -1.53
C THR A 232 -6.12 9.16 -0.41
N GLU A 233 -6.58 9.25 0.84
CA GLU A 233 -5.67 9.42 1.97
C GLU A 233 -4.82 8.15 2.22
N ALA A 234 -5.40 6.95 2.09
CA ALA A 234 -4.64 5.70 2.18
C ALA A 234 -3.56 5.58 1.09
N GLN A 235 -3.85 6.06 -0.13
CA GLN A 235 -2.90 6.19 -1.23
C GLN A 235 -1.78 7.16 -0.88
N LYS A 236 -2.10 8.38 -0.44
CA LYS A 236 -1.12 9.37 0.02
C LYS A 236 -0.14 8.79 1.03
N GLN A 237 -0.66 8.14 2.07
CA GLN A 237 0.15 7.54 3.12
C GLN A 237 1.02 6.40 2.60
N SER A 238 0.54 5.66 1.58
CA SER A 238 1.34 4.65 0.91
C SER A 238 2.45 5.25 0.06
N TYR A 239 2.20 6.37 -0.63
CA TYR A 239 3.23 7.09 -1.39
C TYR A 239 4.35 7.59 -0.47
N ILE A 240 4.00 8.24 0.65
CA ILE A 240 4.97 8.71 1.65
C ILE A 240 5.84 7.56 2.15
N ARG A 241 5.25 6.42 2.51
CA ARG A 241 5.98 5.25 3.02
C ARG A 241 6.90 4.61 1.99
N ASN A 242 6.60 4.74 0.71
CA ASN A 242 7.41 4.18 -0.38
C ASN A 242 8.37 5.23 -0.98
N GLY A 243 8.45 6.44 -0.41
CA GLY A 243 9.42 7.45 -0.82
C GLY A 243 9.05 8.22 -2.09
N PHE A 244 7.80 8.12 -2.57
CA PHE A 244 7.35 8.88 -3.73
C PHE A 244 7.18 10.36 -3.39
N GLU A 245 7.84 11.23 -4.16
CA GLU A 245 7.74 12.69 -4.00
C GLU A 245 6.56 13.28 -4.77
N GLU A 246 6.14 12.63 -5.86
CA GLU A 246 5.07 13.06 -6.74
C GLU A 246 4.02 11.97 -6.96
N TYR A 247 2.81 12.40 -7.29
CA TYR A 247 1.71 11.54 -7.71
C TYR A 247 1.05 12.11 -8.97
N THR A 248 0.43 11.22 -9.74
CA THR A 248 -0.39 11.57 -10.90
C THR A 248 -1.85 11.54 -10.51
N TYR A 249 -2.62 12.57 -10.89
CA TYR A 249 -4.07 12.53 -10.80
C TYR A 249 -4.63 11.64 -11.92
N VAL A 250 -5.46 10.66 -11.57
CA VAL A 250 -6.07 9.73 -12.53
C VAL A 250 -7.57 9.95 -12.54
N ALA A 251 -8.08 10.54 -13.62
CA ALA A 251 -9.51 10.72 -13.76
C ALA A 251 -10.22 9.37 -13.97
N CYS A 252 -11.44 9.25 -13.43
CA CYS A 252 -12.30 8.10 -13.73
C CYS A 252 -12.58 8.00 -15.24
N GLY A 253 -13.01 6.83 -15.71
CA GLY A 253 -13.25 6.59 -17.13
C GLY A 253 -14.20 7.61 -17.79
N ASN A 254 -14.06 7.80 -19.11
CA ASN A 254 -14.67 8.91 -19.88
C ASN A 254 -16.18 9.13 -19.69
N ALA A 255 -16.98 8.11 -19.34
CA ALA A 255 -18.43 8.27 -19.17
C ALA A 255 -18.84 8.90 -17.82
N ASP A 256 -17.96 8.90 -16.81
CA ASP A 256 -18.22 9.40 -15.45
C ASP A 256 -17.35 10.62 -15.09
N VAL A 257 -16.42 11.00 -15.96
CA VAL A 257 -15.50 12.11 -15.69
C VAL A 257 -16.15 13.46 -15.97
N CYS A 258 -16.12 14.35 -14.97
CA CYS A 258 -16.53 15.74 -15.17
C CYS A 258 -15.38 16.59 -15.73
N GLU A 259 -15.71 17.74 -16.32
CA GLU A 259 -14.71 18.68 -16.90
C GLU A 259 -13.62 19.08 -15.89
N ARG A 260 -13.98 19.27 -14.62
CA ARG A 260 -13.03 19.63 -13.55
C ARG A 260 -11.99 18.53 -13.31
N CYS A 261 -12.42 17.26 -13.30
CA CYS A 261 -11.52 16.11 -13.13
C CYS A 261 -10.72 15.83 -14.41
N GLN A 262 -11.34 15.99 -15.57
CA GLN A 262 -10.67 15.81 -16.86
C GLN A 262 -9.52 16.82 -17.05
N ALA A 263 -9.69 18.05 -16.56
CA ALA A 263 -8.65 19.07 -16.58
C ALA A 263 -7.44 18.74 -15.67
N LEU A 264 -7.56 17.76 -14.78
CA LEU A 264 -6.50 17.29 -13.90
C LEU A 264 -5.89 15.96 -14.36
N ASP A 265 -6.55 15.23 -15.28
CA ASP A 265 -6.12 13.90 -15.72
C ASP A 265 -4.68 13.89 -16.24
N GLY A 266 -3.82 13.08 -15.62
CA GLY A 266 -2.42 12.94 -15.97
C GLY A 266 -1.50 14.06 -15.47
N LYS A 267 -1.98 15.03 -14.68
CA LYS A 267 -1.12 16.03 -14.06
C LYS A 267 -0.40 15.47 -12.85
N HIS A 268 0.86 15.88 -12.67
CA HIS A 268 1.69 15.52 -11.53
C HIS A 268 1.64 16.59 -10.45
N PHE A 269 1.64 16.17 -9.19
CA PHE A 269 1.62 17.03 -8.02
C PHE A 269 2.50 16.43 -6.93
N ARG A 270 3.00 17.26 -6.02
CA ARG A 270 3.81 16.80 -4.89
C ARG A 270 2.95 16.08 -3.85
N VAL A 271 3.41 14.93 -3.38
CA VAL A 271 2.73 14.11 -2.34
C VAL A 271 2.57 14.88 -1.03
N GLN A 272 3.55 15.69 -0.65
CA GLN A 272 3.48 16.56 0.53
C GLN A 272 2.34 17.58 0.47
N ASP A 273 1.96 18.02 -0.73
CA ASP A 273 0.92 19.02 -0.97
C ASP A 273 -0.43 18.35 -1.30
N MET A 274 -0.51 17.02 -1.23
CA MET A 274 -1.70 16.25 -1.59
C MET A 274 -2.85 16.53 -0.61
N MET A 275 -3.91 17.11 -1.14
CA MET A 275 -5.08 17.58 -0.41
C MET A 275 -6.37 17.19 -1.15
N PRO A 276 -7.15 16.24 -0.59
CA PRO A 276 -8.48 15.91 -1.07
C PRO A 276 -9.35 17.16 -1.28
N GLY A 277 -10.03 17.26 -2.42
CA GLY A 277 -10.89 18.39 -2.79
C GLY A 277 -10.18 19.57 -3.48
N THR A 278 -8.85 19.58 -3.49
CA THR A 278 -8.05 20.67 -4.09
C THR A 278 -7.22 20.18 -5.28
N ASN A 279 -6.32 19.23 -5.06
CA ASN A 279 -5.44 18.63 -6.06
C ASN A 279 -5.48 17.10 -6.03
N ALA A 280 -6.30 16.51 -5.16
CA ALA A 280 -6.54 15.07 -5.07
C ALA A 280 -8.05 14.79 -4.91
N PRO A 281 -8.54 13.61 -5.32
CA PRO A 281 -9.93 13.23 -5.12
C PRO A 281 -10.34 13.20 -3.63
N PRO A 282 -11.64 13.33 -3.30
CA PRO A 282 -12.75 13.65 -4.19
C PRO A 282 -12.79 15.15 -4.52
N MET A 283 -12.91 15.49 -5.81
CA MET A 283 -12.99 16.90 -6.25
C MET A 283 -14.41 17.48 -6.19
N HIS A 284 -15.41 16.61 -6.12
CA HIS A 284 -16.83 16.95 -6.09
C HIS A 284 -17.59 15.79 -5.42
N PRO A 285 -18.86 15.99 -5.03
CA PRO A 285 -19.68 14.87 -4.58
C PRO A 285 -19.79 13.79 -5.67
N ARG A 286 -19.82 12.52 -5.26
CA ARG A 286 -19.81 11.34 -6.17
C ARG A 286 -18.59 11.29 -7.11
N CYS A 287 -17.43 11.71 -6.64
CA CYS A 287 -16.19 11.60 -7.42
C CYS A 287 -15.62 10.18 -7.32
N HIS A 288 -15.28 9.58 -8.46
CA HIS A 288 -14.66 8.25 -8.57
C HIS A 288 -13.22 8.30 -9.12
N CYS A 289 -12.61 9.48 -9.12
CA CYS A 289 -11.22 9.64 -9.54
C CYS A 289 -10.27 9.04 -8.50
N SER A 290 -9.04 8.76 -8.91
CA SER A 290 -7.99 8.15 -8.08
C SER A 290 -6.66 8.89 -8.27
N THR A 291 -5.62 8.42 -7.59
CA THR A 291 -4.24 8.85 -7.83
C THR A 291 -3.33 7.66 -8.08
N ALA A 292 -2.16 7.93 -8.63
CA ALA A 292 -1.09 6.95 -8.82
C ALA A 292 0.25 7.54 -8.40
N ALA A 293 1.14 6.72 -7.84
CA ALA A 293 2.52 7.11 -7.57
C ALA A 293 3.23 7.51 -8.87
N TYR A 294 4.14 8.49 -8.84
CA TYR A 294 4.87 8.94 -10.03
C TYR A 294 6.35 9.22 -9.72
N GLU A 295 7.23 8.84 -10.65
CA GLU A 295 8.62 9.25 -10.73
C GLU A 295 9.03 9.43 -12.18
N ASP A 296 9.79 10.48 -12.48
CA ASP A 296 10.41 10.67 -13.80
C ASP A 296 11.77 9.94 -13.84
N SER A 297 11.72 8.59 -13.89
CA SER A 297 12.94 7.78 -13.95
C SER A 297 12.80 6.56 -14.85
N THR A 298 13.90 6.20 -15.52
CA THR A 298 13.95 4.98 -16.35
C THR A 298 13.84 3.69 -15.51
N GLU A 299 14.19 3.76 -14.23
CA GLU A 299 14.04 2.63 -13.31
C GLU A 299 12.56 2.40 -12.96
N TYR A 300 11.83 3.48 -12.74
CA TYR A 300 10.39 3.45 -12.48
C TYR A 300 9.60 2.90 -13.67
N GLU A 301 9.89 3.35 -14.90
CA GLU A 301 9.22 2.79 -16.10
C GLU A 301 9.49 1.29 -16.25
N LYS A 302 10.72 0.82 -16.02
CA LYS A 302 11.06 -0.62 -16.06
C LYS A 302 10.36 -1.41 -14.95
N TRP A 303 10.22 -0.82 -13.76
CA TRP A 303 9.46 -1.41 -12.67
C TRP A 303 7.99 -1.60 -13.06
N LEU A 304 7.36 -0.59 -13.67
CA LEU A 304 5.98 -0.70 -14.14
C LEU A 304 5.80 -1.75 -15.24
N GLU A 305 6.73 -1.84 -16.20
CA GLU A 305 6.74 -2.89 -17.22
C GLU A 305 6.86 -4.29 -16.59
N PHE A 306 7.72 -4.45 -15.58
CA PHE A 306 7.85 -5.70 -14.84
C PHE A 306 6.54 -6.09 -14.14
N LEU A 307 5.85 -5.13 -13.51
CA LEU A 307 4.55 -5.36 -12.89
C LEU A 307 3.45 -5.68 -13.93
N GLU A 308 3.49 -5.07 -15.12
CA GLU A 308 2.55 -5.37 -16.20
C GLU A 308 2.67 -6.83 -16.67
N GLN A 309 3.89 -7.37 -16.71
CA GLN A 309 4.17 -8.75 -17.09
C GLN A 309 3.80 -9.78 -15.99
N GLY A 310 3.25 -9.32 -14.87
CA GLY A 310 2.79 -10.16 -13.76
C GLY A 310 3.81 -10.34 -12.64
N GLY A 311 4.96 -9.64 -12.70
CA GLY A 311 5.90 -9.60 -11.59
C GLY A 311 5.38 -8.78 -10.41
N THR A 312 6.04 -8.93 -9.25
CA THR A 312 5.72 -8.22 -8.01
C THR A 312 6.83 -7.27 -7.59
N THR A 313 6.50 -6.24 -6.80
CA THR A 313 7.54 -5.29 -6.33
C THR A 313 8.57 -5.96 -5.42
N GLU A 314 8.16 -6.99 -4.66
CA GLU A 314 9.10 -7.81 -3.88
C GLU A 314 10.15 -8.51 -4.77
N GLU A 315 9.71 -9.11 -5.89
CA GLU A 315 10.62 -9.75 -6.85
C GLU A 315 11.53 -8.74 -7.56
N TRP A 316 11.00 -7.56 -7.87
CA TRP A 316 11.75 -6.45 -8.45
C TRP A 316 12.87 -5.97 -7.52
N GLU A 317 12.56 -5.69 -6.26
CA GLU A 317 13.57 -5.30 -5.25
C GLU A 317 14.60 -6.42 -5.00
N ALA A 318 14.17 -7.67 -4.97
CA ALA A 318 15.09 -8.82 -4.91
C ALA A 318 16.02 -8.90 -6.14
N SER A 319 15.57 -8.44 -7.32
CA SER A 319 16.42 -8.36 -8.52
C SER A 319 17.48 -7.25 -8.44
N LYS A 320 17.16 -6.10 -7.85
CA LYS A 320 18.12 -5.00 -7.64
C LYS A 320 19.19 -5.37 -6.62
N ASN A 321 18.79 -6.01 -5.52
CA ASN A 321 19.70 -6.48 -4.49
C ASN A 321 20.66 -7.56 -5.01
N ARG A 322 20.23 -8.37 -5.99
CA ARG A 322 21.12 -9.28 -6.72
C ARG A 322 22.18 -8.53 -7.53
N LYS A 323 21.83 -7.43 -8.21
CA LYS A 323 22.79 -6.58 -8.95
C LYS A 323 23.77 -5.83 -8.01
N ALA A 324 23.30 -5.37 -6.85
CA ALA A 324 24.16 -4.69 -5.87
C ALA A 324 25.21 -5.59 -5.20
N ARG A 325 24.96 -6.91 -5.10
CA ARG A 325 25.93 -7.90 -4.59
C ARG A 325 27.16 -8.11 -5.48
N TYR A 326 27.16 -7.65 -6.72
CA TYR A 326 28.34 -7.69 -7.62
C TYR A 326 29.35 -6.55 -7.35
N LYS A 327 29.13 -5.69 -6.34
CA LYS A 327 30.01 -4.54 -6.00
C LYS A 327 31.21 -4.87 -5.07
N ASP A 328 31.61 -6.14 -4.94
CA ASP A 328 32.82 -6.52 -4.16
C ASP A 328 34.14 -6.43 -4.96
N ASN A 329 34.12 -5.84 -6.17
CA ASN A 329 35.32 -5.61 -7.01
C ASN A 329 36.26 -4.55 -6.39
N GLU A 330 37.58 -4.73 -6.54
CA GLU A 330 38.60 -3.82 -5.99
C GLU A 330 39.83 -3.75 -6.91
N GLY A 331 40.09 -2.55 -7.47
CA GLY A 331 41.19 -2.36 -8.42
C GLY A 331 41.03 -3.27 -9.65
N ILE A 332 42.09 -4.02 -9.96
CA ILE A 332 42.13 -5.01 -11.06
C ILE A 332 41.39 -6.33 -10.75
N PHE A 333 40.78 -6.47 -9.56
CA PHE A 333 40.06 -7.69 -9.19
C PHE A 333 38.55 -7.56 -9.41
N GLN A 334 37.99 -8.55 -10.09
CA GLN A 334 36.56 -8.75 -10.28
C GLN A 334 36.12 -10.07 -9.64
N THR A 335 35.03 -10.06 -8.87
CA THR A 335 34.44 -11.28 -8.28
C THR A 335 33.22 -11.74 -9.08
N LEU A 336 33.18 -13.03 -9.44
CA LEU A 336 32.14 -13.65 -10.26
C LEU A 336 31.61 -14.90 -9.54
N ASP A 337 30.34 -14.91 -9.09
CA ASP A 337 29.74 -16.04 -8.35
C ASP A 337 28.54 -16.63 -9.09
N GLY A 338 28.69 -17.85 -9.59
CA GLY A 338 27.66 -18.65 -10.25
C GLY A 338 26.65 -19.31 -9.29
N ARG A 339 26.93 -19.35 -7.97
CA ARG A 339 26.12 -20.10 -6.98
C ARG A 339 24.89 -19.37 -6.49
N SER A 340 24.76 -18.07 -6.80
CA SER A 340 23.65 -17.20 -6.38
C SER A 340 23.41 -17.09 -4.86
N LYS A 341 24.30 -17.63 -3.99
CA LYS A 341 24.05 -17.80 -2.54
C LYS A 341 25.06 -17.19 -1.58
N GLY A 342 26.19 -16.61 -2.04
CA GLY A 342 26.98 -15.63 -1.29
C GLY A 342 27.32 -16.00 0.17
N ARG A 343 27.61 -17.27 0.46
CA ARG A 343 28.19 -17.67 1.74
C ARG A 343 29.64 -18.03 1.45
N ASP A 344 30.56 -17.27 2.05
CA ASP A 344 32.01 -17.48 2.05
C ASP A 344 32.75 -17.22 0.72
N VAL A 345 32.75 -15.96 0.26
CA VAL A 345 33.66 -15.49 -0.81
C VAL A 345 34.95 -14.89 -0.24
N ILE A 346 36.09 -15.26 -0.83
CA ILE A 346 37.40 -14.64 -0.55
C ILE A 346 37.41 -13.25 -1.20
N LYS A 347 37.39 -12.22 -0.36
CA LYS A 347 37.33 -10.83 -0.84
C LYS A 347 38.64 -10.40 -1.53
N PRO A 348 38.58 -9.64 -2.64
CA PRO A 348 39.76 -9.07 -3.29
C PRO A 348 40.78 -8.40 -2.36
N ARG A 349 40.33 -7.54 -1.43
CA ARG A 349 41.22 -6.93 -0.40
C ARG A 349 42.08 -7.94 0.36
N ASN A 350 41.53 -9.13 0.63
CA ASN A 350 42.21 -10.15 1.42
C ASN A 350 43.29 -10.83 0.58
N ILE A 351 43.03 -11.08 -0.71
CA ILE A 351 44.01 -11.61 -1.67
C ILE A 351 45.15 -10.61 -1.84
N MET A 352 44.82 -9.33 -2.09
CA MET A 352 45.81 -8.25 -2.20
C MET A 352 46.66 -8.12 -0.94
N LYS A 353 46.04 -8.19 0.25
CA LYS A 353 46.75 -8.15 1.54
C LYS A 353 47.68 -9.35 1.71
N GLU A 354 47.27 -10.52 1.25
CA GLU A 354 48.10 -11.72 1.30
C GLU A 354 49.32 -11.60 0.38
N MET A 355 49.12 -11.24 -0.90
CA MET A 355 50.21 -11.06 -1.87
C MET A 355 51.26 -10.05 -1.38
N LYS A 356 50.82 -8.96 -0.74
CA LYS A 356 51.70 -7.93 -0.15
C LYS A 356 52.58 -8.40 1.01
N LYS A 357 52.46 -9.65 1.46
CA LYS A 357 53.34 -10.23 2.48
C LYS A 357 54.73 -10.61 1.95
N SER A 358 54.93 -10.67 0.63
CA SER A 358 56.24 -10.93 0.03
C SER A 358 56.59 -9.87 -1.02
N SER A 359 57.90 -9.71 -1.29
CA SER A 359 58.39 -8.83 -2.35
C SER A 359 57.88 -9.27 -3.72
N ILE A 360 57.92 -10.57 -4.01
CA ILE A 360 57.44 -11.12 -5.28
C ILE A 360 55.94 -10.90 -5.49
N GLY A 361 55.12 -11.04 -4.45
CA GLY A 361 53.68 -10.80 -4.55
C GLY A 361 53.35 -9.32 -4.74
N THR A 362 54.15 -8.42 -4.16
CA THR A 362 54.04 -6.97 -4.39
C THR A 362 54.44 -6.62 -5.82
N GLU A 363 55.56 -7.16 -6.31
CA GLU A 363 56.05 -6.98 -7.69
C GLU A 363 55.02 -7.46 -8.73
N MET A 364 54.38 -8.61 -8.51
CA MET A 364 53.34 -9.11 -9.41
C MET A 364 52.10 -8.20 -9.39
N LEU A 365 51.65 -7.73 -8.23
CA LEU A 365 50.52 -6.79 -8.16
C LEU A 365 50.80 -5.50 -8.92
N GLU A 366 52.00 -4.93 -8.76
CA GLU A 366 52.42 -3.71 -9.47
C GLU A 366 52.44 -3.95 -10.99
N TYR A 367 53.03 -5.06 -11.44
CA TYR A 367 53.04 -5.42 -12.86
C TYR A 367 51.63 -5.53 -13.46
N LEU A 368 50.71 -6.23 -12.78
CA LEU A 368 49.34 -6.39 -13.27
C LEU A 368 48.59 -5.05 -13.32
N GLN A 369 48.83 -4.16 -12.36
CA GLN A 369 48.23 -2.82 -12.34
C GLN A 369 48.78 -1.92 -13.46
N GLU A 370 50.10 -1.93 -13.68
CA GLU A 370 50.75 -1.13 -14.74
C GLU A 370 50.31 -1.56 -16.14
N ASN A 371 49.96 -2.82 -16.32
CA ASN A 371 49.57 -3.40 -17.61
C ASN A 371 48.06 -3.61 -17.75
N ASP A 372 47.24 -3.12 -16.81
CA ASP A 372 45.78 -3.25 -16.77
C ASP A 372 45.25 -4.69 -16.96
N ILE A 373 45.97 -5.66 -16.40
CA ILE A 373 45.61 -7.08 -16.49
C ILE A 373 44.58 -7.40 -15.42
N GLN A 374 43.35 -7.70 -15.86
CA GLN A 374 42.23 -7.98 -14.97
C GLN A 374 42.31 -9.38 -14.37
N ILE A 375 41.93 -9.51 -13.10
CA ILE A 375 41.86 -10.76 -12.36
C ILE A 375 40.39 -11.06 -12.03
N LYS A 376 39.86 -12.14 -12.60
CA LYS A 376 38.51 -12.64 -12.39
C LYS A 376 38.53 -13.80 -11.40
N VAL A 377 37.94 -13.59 -10.22
CA VAL A 377 37.81 -14.61 -9.17
C VAL A 377 36.43 -15.26 -9.27
N TRP A 378 36.40 -16.49 -9.77
CA TRP A 378 35.21 -17.28 -10.04
C TRP A 378 34.82 -18.17 -8.86
N TYR A 379 33.52 -18.23 -8.58
CA TYR A 379 32.88 -19.08 -7.58
C TYR A 379 31.73 -19.88 -8.22
N GLY A 380 31.62 -21.16 -7.89
CA GLY A 380 30.64 -22.12 -8.41
C GLY A 380 30.55 -22.20 -9.91
N VAL A 381 31.71 -22.27 -10.55
CA VAL A 381 31.85 -22.65 -11.94
C VAL A 381 32.36 -24.09 -11.95
N ASP A 382 31.74 -24.95 -12.75
CA ASP A 382 32.22 -26.30 -12.97
C ASP A 382 33.48 -26.23 -13.84
N VAL A 383 34.63 -26.47 -13.24
CA VAL A 383 35.94 -26.58 -13.90
C VAL A 383 36.59 -27.91 -13.55
N ASP A 384 37.54 -28.35 -14.38
CA ASP A 384 38.26 -29.60 -14.15
C ASP A 384 38.96 -29.59 -12.78
N GLU A 385 38.92 -30.75 -12.11
CA GLU A 385 39.52 -30.93 -10.79
C GLU A 385 41.05 -30.70 -10.88
N GLY A 386 41.55 -29.69 -10.16
CA GLY A 386 42.96 -29.29 -10.17
C GLY A 386 43.30 -28.09 -11.06
N LEU A 387 42.32 -27.50 -11.76
CA LEU A 387 42.48 -26.20 -12.43
C LEU A 387 42.20 -25.07 -11.42
N ASP A 388 43.25 -24.55 -10.80
CA ASP A 388 43.13 -23.49 -9.79
C ASP A 388 43.11 -22.08 -10.39
N GLY A 389 43.77 -21.88 -11.53
CA GLY A 389 43.86 -20.62 -12.25
C GLY A 389 44.23 -20.82 -13.72
N LEU A 390 44.03 -19.77 -14.52
CA LEU A 390 44.38 -19.72 -15.94
C LEU A 390 44.58 -18.27 -16.40
N PHE A 391 45.74 -17.98 -16.99
CA PHE A 391 45.95 -16.78 -17.80
C PHE A 391 45.64 -17.05 -19.28
N GLU A 392 44.59 -16.41 -19.81
CA GLU A 392 44.16 -16.53 -21.21
C GLU A 392 43.54 -15.20 -21.67
N ASP A 393 43.70 -14.87 -22.96
CA ASP A 393 43.14 -13.65 -23.58
C ASP A 393 43.47 -12.32 -22.87
N GLY A 394 44.62 -12.27 -22.19
CA GLY A 394 45.07 -11.06 -21.47
C GLY A 394 44.40 -10.87 -20.11
N GLU A 395 43.70 -11.88 -19.60
CA GLU A 395 43.04 -11.87 -18.30
C GLU A 395 43.48 -13.07 -17.45
N ILE A 396 43.51 -12.89 -16.13
CA ILE A 396 43.75 -13.96 -15.18
C ILE A 396 42.41 -14.44 -14.62
N ASN A 397 42.10 -15.71 -14.76
CA ASN A 397 40.93 -16.37 -14.18
C ASN A 397 41.37 -17.24 -13.00
N ILE A 398 40.75 -17.08 -11.84
CA ILE A 398 41.05 -17.84 -10.62
C ILE A 398 39.79 -18.55 -10.14
N TYR A 399 39.86 -19.86 -9.92
CA TYR A 399 38.73 -20.68 -9.50
C TYR A 399 38.79 -20.89 -7.99
N ALA A 400 38.11 -20.01 -7.25
CA ALA A 400 38.25 -19.92 -5.80
C ALA A 400 37.70 -21.14 -5.04
N ASP A 401 36.81 -21.91 -5.66
CA ASP A 401 36.29 -23.16 -5.10
C ASP A 401 37.34 -24.28 -5.06
N ASN A 402 38.34 -24.23 -5.97
CA ASN A 402 39.44 -25.19 -5.99
C ASN A 402 40.56 -24.79 -5.01
N THR A 403 40.92 -23.50 -4.97
CA THR A 403 41.96 -22.98 -4.05
C THR A 403 41.54 -22.94 -2.58
N LYS A 404 40.25 -22.76 -2.28
CA LYS A 404 39.59 -22.86 -0.95
C LYS A 404 40.02 -21.86 0.13
N THR A 405 41.22 -21.28 0.09
CA THR A 405 41.71 -20.34 1.11
C THR A 405 42.36 -19.09 0.51
N VAL A 406 42.32 -17.97 1.25
CA VAL A 406 42.95 -16.70 0.83
C VAL A 406 44.41 -16.88 0.42
N ARG A 407 45.14 -17.73 1.15
CA ARG A 407 46.56 -18.00 0.91
C ARG A 407 46.78 -18.71 -0.41
N GLU A 408 46.07 -19.82 -0.63
CA GLU A 408 46.18 -20.57 -1.88
C GLU A 408 45.72 -19.73 -3.07
N THR A 409 44.61 -18.99 -2.95
CA THR A 409 44.16 -18.07 -4.00
C THR A 409 45.22 -17.01 -4.35
N ALA A 410 45.93 -16.45 -3.36
CA ALA A 410 47.00 -15.49 -3.61
C ALA A 410 48.22 -16.13 -4.28
N ILE A 411 48.59 -17.36 -3.90
CA ILE A 411 49.66 -18.14 -4.53
C ILE A 411 49.32 -18.40 -6.00
N THR A 412 48.09 -18.83 -6.29
CA THR A 412 47.62 -19.05 -7.67
C THR A 412 47.63 -17.75 -8.47
N VAL A 413 47.22 -16.62 -7.90
CA VAL A 413 47.34 -15.32 -8.60
C VAL A 413 48.79 -14.99 -8.95
N ILE A 414 49.75 -15.27 -8.05
CA ILE A 414 51.19 -15.06 -8.33
C ILE A 414 51.68 -15.99 -9.45
N HIS A 415 51.19 -17.23 -9.48
CA HIS A 415 51.50 -18.20 -10.54
C HIS A 415 51.03 -17.66 -11.91
N GLU A 416 49.75 -17.34 -12.04
CA GLU A 416 49.18 -16.84 -13.30
C GLU A 416 49.77 -15.48 -13.71
N ALA A 417 50.08 -14.61 -12.74
CA ALA A 417 50.75 -13.35 -13.00
C ALA A 417 52.17 -13.54 -13.55
N THR A 418 52.85 -14.62 -13.15
CA THR A 418 54.17 -14.97 -13.68
C THR A 418 54.06 -15.38 -15.15
N HIS A 419 53.05 -16.18 -15.52
CA HIS A 419 52.75 -16.47 -16.93
C HIS A 419 52.45 -15.19 -17.72
N ALA A 420 51.61 -14.32 -17.16
CA ALA A 420 51.26 -13.05 -17.78
C ALA A 420 52.46 -12.12 -17.99
N LYS A 421 53.44 -12.16 -17.08
CA LYS A 421 54.69 -11.39 -17.18
C LYS A 421 55.67 -11.95 -18.19
N ILE A 422 55.75 -13.27 -18.32
CA ILE A 422 56.62 -13.93 -19.30
C ILE A 422 56.06 -13.76 -20.72
N ASN A 423 54.73 -13.83 -20.88
CA ASN A 423 53.99 -13.65 -22.13
C ASN A 423 54.58 -14.44 -23.33
N LYS A 424 54.81 -15.73 -23.12
CA LYS A 424 55.30 -16.69 -24.12
C LYS A 424 54.51 -18.01 -24.03
N PRO A 425 54.58 -18.88 -25.05
CA PRO A 425 53.91 -20.19 -24.99
C PRO A 425 54.38 -21.04 -23.80
N ASN A 426 53.47 -21.73 -23.11
CA ASN A 426 53.79 -22.50 -21.91
C ASN A 426 54.86 -23.56 -22.16
N THR A 427 55.94 -23.50 -21.38
CA THR A 427 57.04 -24.47 -21.37
C THR A 427 57.40 -24.86 -19.95
N LYS A 428 58.11 -25.98 -19.75
CA LYS A 428 58.50 -26.43 -18.41
C LYS A 428 59.41 -25.42 -17.70
N ASN A 429 60.16 -24.62 -18.45
CA ASN A 429 60.99 -23.54 -17.92
C ASN A 429 60.13 -22.40 -17.34
N GLN A 430 58.97 -22.13 -17.92
CA GLN A 430 58.03 -21.12 -17.41
C GLN A 430 57.33 -21.60 -16.16
N GLU A 431 56.82 -22.83 -16.17
CA GLU A 431 56.24 -23.47 -14.98
C GLU A 431 57.25 -23.45 -13.81
N LEU A 432 58.53 -23.73 -14.09
CA LEU A 432 59.59 -23.65 -13.07
C LEU A 432 59.70 -22.25 -12.47
N GLN A 433 59.61 -21.19 -13.28
CA GLN A 433 59.61 -19.81 -12.77
C GLN A 433 58.37 -19.51 -11.94
N CYS A 434 57.19 -19.97 -12.36
CA CYS A 434 55.93 -19.81 -11.64
C CYS A 434 56.03 -20.46 -10.24
N TYR A 435 56.39 -21.75 -10.18
CA TYR A 435 56.57 -22.45 -8.90
C TYR A 435 57.68 -21.83 -8.04
N MET A 436 58.79 -21.38 -8.62
CA MET A 436 59.81 -20.66 -7.85
C MET A 436 59.27 -19.37 -7.22
N ASN A 437 58.38 -18.64 -7.90
CA ASN A 437 57.73 -17.45 -7.37
C ASN A 437 56.70 -17.77 -6.28
N GLU A 438 55.95 -18.86 -6.41
CA GLU A 438 55.10 -19.36 -5.33
C GLU A 438 55.91 -19.67 -4.06
N TYR A 439 57.03 -20.39 -4.20
CA TYR A 439 57.89 -20.77 -3.08
C TYR A 439 58.53 -19.53 -2.43
N ARG A 440 58.94 -18.54 -3.23
CA ARG A 440 59.39 -17.23 -2.72
C ARG A 440 58.30 -16.52 -1.93
N HIS A 441 57.05 -16.53 -2.40
CA HIS A 441 55.93 -15.93 -1.66
C HIS A 441 55.71 -16.61 -0.31
N GLN A 442 55.91 -17.93 -0.26
CA GLN A 442 55.81 -18.72 0.96
C GLN A 442 57.04 -18.62 1.88
N ASN A 443 58.03 -17.78 1.55
CA ASN A 443 59.30 -17.65 2.26
C ASN A 443 60.09 -18.98 2.35
N ILE A 444 60.00 -19.83 1.32
CA ILE A 444 60.76 -21.07 1.23
C ILE A 444 62.05 -20.79 0.44
N GLU A 445 63.19 -21.14 1.03
CA GLU A 445 64.50 -20.99 0.39
C GLU A 445 64.67 -21.97 -0.78
N LEU A 446 65.03 -21.44 -1.96
CA LEU A 446 65.20 -22.20 -3.20
C LEU A 446 66.57 -22.88 -3.26
N THR A 447 66.79 -23.86 -2.38
CA THR A 447 67.99 -24.73 -2.44
C THR A 447 67.97 -25.62 -3.68
N GLU A 448 69.12 -26.17 -4.08
CA GLU A 448 69.22 -27.11 -5.22
C GLU A 448 68.23 -28.28 -5.09
N LYS A 449 68.04 -28.80 -3.88
CA LYS A 449 67.08 -29.86 -3.60
C LYS A 449 65.64 -29.42 -3.87
N VAL A 450 65.25 -28.24 -3.38
CA VAL A 450 63.90 -27.70 -3.59
C VAL A 450 63.62 -27.46 -5.07
N VAL A 451 64.59 -26.91 -5.80
CA VAL A 451 64.47 -26.72 -7.25
C VAL A 451 64.32 -28.06 -7.96
N GLN A 452 65.08 -29.09 -7.56
CA GLN A 452 64.95 -30.43 -8.13
C GLN A 452 63.59 -31.06 -7.84
N ASP A 453 63.03 -30.85 -6.64
CA ASP A 453 61.70 -31.32 -6.27
C ASP A 453 60.61 -30.64 -7.13
N ILE A 454 60.75 -29.34 -7.40
CA ILE A 454 59.85 -28.60 -8.31
C ILE A 454 59.96 -29.15 -9.74
N ILE A 455 61.18 -29.38 -10.25
CA ILE A 455 61.41 -29.96 -11.58
C ILE A 455 60.73 -31.34 -11.71
N ASN A 456 60.85 -32.17 -10.67
CA ASN A 456 60.21 -33.49 -10.64
C ASN A 456 58.67 -33.36 -10.68
N HIS A 457 58.11 -32.44 -9.89
CA HIS A 457 56.67 -32.15 -9.88
C HIS A 457 56.17 -31.67 -11.26
N ILE A 458 56.88 -30.75 -11.92
CA ILE A 458 56.53 -30.24 -13.25
C ILE A 458 56.57 -31.35 -14.30
N ASN A 459 57.55 -32.25 -14.22
CA ASN A 459 57.66 -33.37 -15.16
C ASN A 459 56.48 -34.34 -15.05
N ASP A 460 55.98 -34.56 -13.83
CA ASP A 460 54.83 -35.41 -13.55
C ASP A 460 53.51 -34.75 -13.94
N LYS A 461 53.32 -33.47 -13.55
CA LYS A 461 52.07 -32.72 -13.80
C LYS A 461 51.89 -32.32 -15.26
N TYR A 462 52.98 -32.01 -15.98
CA TYR A 462 52.95 -31.52 -17.35
C TYR A 462 53.83 -32.36 -18.29
N PRO A 463 53.52 -33.65 -18.51
CA PRO A 463 54.36 -34.56 -19.29
C PRO A 463 54.50 -34.13 -20.76
N ASN A 464 53.53 -33.37 -21.28
CA ASN A 464 53.45 -32.94 -22.67
C ASN A 464 54.21 -31.63 -22.96
N LEU A 465 54.61 -30.88 -21.92
CA LEU A 465 55.40 -29.66 -22.09
C LEU A 465 56.89 -29.99 -22.29
N LYS A 466 57.61 -29.17 -23.05
CA LYS A 466 59.05 -29.32 -23.30
C LYS A 466 59.87 -28.41 -22.37
N TRP A 467 61.05 -28.87 -21.98
CA TRP A 467 62.11 -28.00 -21.45
C TRP A 467 62.72 -27.22 -22.63
N GLU A 468 62.98 -25.93 -22.42
CA GLU A 468 63.60 -25.03 -23.41
C GLU A 468 65.10 -24.84 -23.18
#